data_AF-A0A1V6MNQ7-F1
#
_entry.id   AF-A0A1V6MNQ7-F1
#
_cell.length_a   1.000
_cell.length_b   1.000
_cell.length_c   1.000
_cell.angle_alpha   90.00
_cell.angle_beta   90.00
_cell.angle_gamma   90.00
#
_symmetry.space_group_name_H-M   'P 1'
#
loop_
_entity.id
_entity.type
_entity.pdbx_description
1 polymer ?
#
loop_
_entity_poly.entity_id
_entity_poly.type
_entity_poly.pdbx_seq_one_letter_code
_entity_poly.pdbx_strand_id
1 'polypeptide(L)'
;MHNYHGPVFNDPVSGAQLAWNNRSVTQNQQNNTAVAPGFEALAALVSDLLRQLPEAGLTDRDREDAEAAAQEVLAEITGPQPPEERRLRRAVNGLKGALAPVATGVAAGTAIGAQEWAQSVIGSLAGLV
;
A
#
# COMPACT_ATOMS: atom_id res chain seq x y z
N MET A 1 -27.39 -26.75 23.49
CA MET A 1 -26.30 -27.28 22.64
C MET A 1 -25.59 -26.07 22.06
N HIS A 2 -24.34 -25.84 22.46
CA HIS A 2 -23.54 -24.67 22.04
C HIS A 2 -22.68 -25.07 20.84
N ASN A 3 -22.94 -24.51 19.65
CA ASN A 3 -22.06 -24.66 18.50
C ASN A 3 -21.10 -23.46 18.48
N TYR A 4 -19.86 -23.71 18.88
CA TYR A 4 -18.73 -22.81 18.64
C TYR A 4 -18.29 -22.99 17.17
N HIS A 5 -18.56 -22.00 16.32
CA HIS A 5 -17.93 -21.90 15.01
C HIS A 5 -16.92 -20.74 15.04
N GLY A 6 -15.66 -21.08 15.29
CA GLY A 6 -14.53 -20.20 15.00
C GLY A 6 -14.21 -20.22 13.50
N PRO A 7 -13.65 -19.14 12.94
CA PRO A 7 -13.31 -19.10 11.52
C PRO A 7 -12.09 -19.98 11.22
N VAL A 8 -12.21 -20.82 10.20
CA VAL A 8 -11.13 -21.62 9.62
C VAL A 8 -10.50 -20.80 8.49
N PHE A 9 -9.22 -20.46 8.63
CA PHE A 9 -8.41 -19.92 7.54
C PHE A 9 -7.61 -21.07 6.94
N ASN A 10 -7.82 -21.34 5.65
CA ASN A 10 -7.13 -22.39 4.92
C ASN A 10 -6.44 -21.79 3.70
N ASP A 11 -5.26 -21.20 3.90
CA ASP A 11 -4.30 -20.97 2.81
C ASP A 11 -2.89 -20.74 3.39
N PRO A 12 -1.80 -21.19 2.74
CA PRO A 12 -0.45 -21.00 3.23
C PRO A 12 -0.02 -19.56 2.96
N VAL A 13 -0.29 -18.67 3.93
CA VAL A 13 0.26 -17.31 3.96
C VAL A 13 1.78 -17.44 4.07
N SER A 14 2.47 -17.35 2.93
CA SER A 14 3.92 -17.18 2.92
C SER A 14 4.23 -15.79 3.46
N GLY A 15 4.76 -15.76 4.68
CA GLY A 15 4.99 -14.56 5.45
C GLY A 15 5.97 -13.60 4.79
N ALA A 16 5.45 -12.56 4.16
CA ALA A 16 6.13 -11.27 4.09
C ALA A 16 5.67 -10.47 5.31
N GLN A 17 6.25 -10.75 6.48
CA GLN A 17 6.20 -9.80 7.58
C GLN A 17 7.07 -8.61 7.18
N LEU A 18 6.48 -7.63 6.49
CA LEU A 18 7.07 -6.30 6.34
C LEU A 18 6.88 -5.56 7.68
N ALA A 19 7.65 -6.01 8.67
CA ALA A 19 7.69 -5.46 10.01
C ALA A 19 8.63 -4.25 10.04
N TRP A 20 8.17 -3.11 9.54
CA TRP A 20 8.85 -1.84 9.75
C TRP A 20 8.14 -1.10 10.90
N ASN A 21 8.66 -1.33 12.11
CA ASN A 21 8.29 -0.69 13.39
C ASN A 21 6.95 -1.13 14.05
N ASN A 22 7.04 -2.21 14.83
CA ASN A 22 6.02 -2.65 15.76
C ASN A 22 5.70 -1.59 16.84
N ARG A 23 4.65 -0.79 16.65
CA ARG A 23 3.77 -0.33 17.73
C ARG A 23 2.42 0.16 17.22
N SER A 24 1.38 -0.57 17.61
CA SER A 24 -0.04 -0.30 17.36
C SER A 24 -0.51 -0.65 15.95
N VAL A 25 -0.81 -1.93 15.75
CA VAL A 25 -1.85 -2.33 14.78
C VAL A 25 -3.18 -1.84 15.34
N THR A 26 -3.49 -0.56 15.10
CA THR A 26 -4.88 -0.10 15.16
C THR A 26 -5.49 -0.56 13.87
N GLN A 27 -6.10 -1.74 13.89
CA GLN A 27 -6.98 -2.25 12.85
C GLN A 27 -8.18 -1.29 12.75
N ASN A 28 -7.98 -0.14 12.13
CA ASN A 28 -9.06 0.79 11.85
C ASN A 28 -9.78 0.26 10.61
N GLN A 29 -10.62 -0.73 10.89
CA GLN A 29 -11.70 -1.26 10.06
C GLN A 29 -12.69 -0.15 9.69
N GLN A 30 -12.26 0.80 8.85
CA GLN A 30 -13.16 1.82 8.30
C GLN A 30 -13.01 2.02 6.79
N ASN A 31 -12.38 1.09 6.07
CA ASN A 31 -12.71 0.89 4.66
C ASN A 31 -13.80 -0.17 4.58
N ASN A 32 -15.06 0.28 4.68
CA ASN A 32 -16.28 -0.54 4.57
C ASN A 32 -16.54 -1.01 3.12
N THR A 33 -15.49 -1.10 2.32
CA THR A 33 -15.51 -1.54 0.92
C THR A 33 -14.72 -2.85 0.87
N ALA A 34 -15.38 -3.93 0.50
CA ALA A 34 -14.75 -5.25 0.46
C ALA A 34 -13.56 -5.22 -0.53
N VAL A 35 -12.35 -5.40 -0.02
CA VAL A 35 -11.15 -5.59 -0.87
C VAL A 35 -11.33 -6.88 -1.65
N ALA A 36 -10.97 -6.87 -2.93
CA ALA A 36 -10.99 -8.07 -3.75
C ALA A 36 -10.09 -9.17 -3.15
N PRO A 37 -10.56 -10.43 -3.08
CA PRO A 37 -9.77 -11.52 -2.52
C PRO A 37 -8.40 -11.65 -3.19
N GLY A 38 -7.33 -11.78 -2.39
CA GLY A 38 -5.95 -11.89 -2.87
C GLY A 38 -5.20 -10.55 -2.98
N PHE A 39 -5.87 -9.42 -2.75
CA PHE A 39 -5.27 -8.08 -2.78
C PHE A 39 -5.14 -7.42 -1.40
N GLU A 40 -5.38 -8.16 -0.33
CA GLU A 40 -5.38 -7.66 1.05
C GLU A 40 -4.00 -7.10 1.45
N ALA A 41 -2.93 -7.78 1.05
CA ALA A 41 -1.56 -7.32 1.30
C ALA A 41 -1.26 -5.99 0.57
N LEU A 42 -1.76 -5.84 -0.65
CA LEU A 42 -1.62 -4.60 -1.42
C LEU A 42 -2.45 -3.47 -0.80
N ALA A 43 -3.69 -3.75 -0.39
CA ALA A 43 -4.56 -2.78 0.28
C ALA A 43 -3.94 -2.28 1.61
N ALA A 44 -3.37 -3.19 2.39
CA ALA A 44 -2.68 -2.85 3.64
C ALA A 44 -1.46 -1.96 3.37
N LEU A 45 -0.62 -2.34 2.40
CA LEU A 45 0.57 -1.56 2.03
C LEU A 45 0.21 -0.15 1.54
N VAL A 46 -0.79 -0.02 0.68
CA VAL A 46 -1.20 1.27 0.13
C VAL A 46 -1.87 2.15 1.20
N SER A 47 -2.64 1.55 2.11
CA SER A 47 -3.20 2.28 3.26
C SER A 47 -2.11 2.78 4.21
N ASP A 48 -1.10 1.96 4.45
CA ASP A 48 0.05 2.32 5.29
C ASP A 48 0.91 3.43 4.67
N LEU A 49 1.09 3.38 3.34
CA LEU A 49 1.71 4.45 2.56
C LEU A 49 0.96 5.77 2.73
N LEU A 50 -0.36 5.78 2.52
CA LEU A 50 -1.20 6.98 2.66
C LEU A 50 -1.11 7.58 4.06
N ARG A 51 -1.04 6.74 5.10
CA ARG A 51 -0.87 7.18 6.49
C ARG A 51 0.48 7.84 6.74
N GLN A 52 1.54 7.40 6.06
CA GLN A 52 2.91 7.88 6.25
C GLN A 52 3.29 9.05 5.35
N LEU A 53 2.59 9.26 4.23
CA LEU A 53 2.85 10.36 3.30
C LEU A 53 3.02 11.74 3.96
N PRO A 54 2.19 12.14 4.95
CA PRO A 54 2.37 13.43 5.63
C PRO A 54 3.65 13.52 6.47
N GLU A 55 4.16 12.39 6.95
CA GLU A 55 5.35 12.29 7.80
C GLU A 55 6.63 12.00 7.00
N ALA A 56 6.49 11.62 5.73
CA ALA A 56 7.59 11.23 4.85
C ALA A 56 8.50 12.40 4.45
N GLY A 57 8.18 13.65 4.81
CA GLY A 57 9.02 14.81 4.51
C GLY A 57 9.13 15.12 3.01
N LEU A 58 8.10 14.76 2.25
CA LEU A 58 7.97 15.06 0.83
C LEU A 58 7.58 16.52 0.59
N THR A 59 7.85 17.02 -0.62
CA THR A 59 7.22 18.26 -1.06
C THR A 59 5.71 18.07 -1.21
N ASP A 60 4.93 19.16 -1.12
CA ASP A 60 3.48 19.07 -1.30
C ASP A 60 3.10 18.43 -2.64
N ARG A 61 3.85 18.75 -3.70
CA ARG A 61 3.66 18.18 -5.04
C ARG A 61 3.91 16.67 -5.08
N ASP A 62 5.06 16.22 -4.58
CA ASP A 62 5.39 14.79 -4.61
C ASP A 62 4.45 13.99 -3.72
N ARG A 63 3.99 14.58 -2.61
CA ARG A 63 2.98 14.00 -1.74
C ARG A 63 1.64 13.85 -2.46
N GLU A 64 1.16 14.91 -3.12
CA GLU A 64 -0.10 14.90 -3.88
C GLU A 64 -0.06 13.88 -5.02
N ASP A 65 1.04 13.83 -5.77
CA ASP A 65 1.23 12.88 -6.87
C ASP A 65 1.22 11.42 -6.35
N ALA A 66 1.90 11.16 -5.22
CA ALA A 66 1.91 9.84 -4.59
C ALA A 66 0.54 9.47 -3.97
N GLU A 67 -0.16 10.42 -3.36
CA GLU A 67 -1.50 10.23 -2.81
C GLU A 67 -2.50 9.88 -3.90
N ALA A 68 -2.53 10.65 -5.00
CA ALA A 68 -3.41 10.39 -6.13
C ALA A 68 -3.18 8.99 -6.71
N ALA A 69 -1.91 8.62 -6.94
CA ALA A 69 -1.58 7.30 -7.47
C ALA A 69 -1.94 6.15 -6.50
N ALA A 70 -1.79 6.37 -5.18
CA ALA A 70 -2.19 5.39 -4.17
C ALA A 70 -3.72 5.21 -4.10
N GLN A 71 -4.47 6.30 -4.22
CA GLN A 71 -5.94 6.25 -4.28
C GLN A 71 -6.43 5.50 -5.53
N GLU A 72 -5.76 5.65 -6.69
CA GLU A 72 -6.07 4.86 -7.89
C GLU A 72 -5.90 3.36 -7.65
N VAL A 73 -4.83 2.94 -6.98
CA VAL A 73 -4.61 1.52 -6.63
C VAL A 73 -5.71 1.01 -5.71
N LEU A 74 -6.08 1.77 -4.67
CA LEU A 74 -7.17 1.40 -3.76
C LEU A 74 -8.50 1.30 -4.49
N ALA A 75 -8.81 2.24 -5.39
CA ALA A 75 -10.05 2.23 -6.17
C ALA A 75 -10.16 0.98 -7.05
N GLU A 76 -9.05 0.51 -7.64
CA GLU A 76 -9.03 -0.71 -8.45
C GLU A 76 -9.31 -1.97 -7.62
N ILE A 77 -8.76 -2.07 -6.41
CA ILE A 77 -8.89 -3.29 -5.57
C ILE A 77 -10.09 -3.27 -4.61
N THR A 78 -10.75 -2.12 -4.45
CA THR A 78 -11.98 -1.97 -3.63
C THR A 78 -13.24 -1.79 -4.47
N GLY A 79 -13.14 -1.91 -5.79
CA GLY A 79 -14.27 -1.80 -6.69
C GLY A 79 -15.27 -2.97 -6.55
N PRO A 80 -16.52 -2.79 -7.01
CA PRO A 80 -17.53 -3.85 -7.02
C PRO A 80 -17.22 -4.96 -8.06
N GLN A 81 -16.29 -4.71 -8.97
CA GLN A 81 -15.86 -5.65 -10.00
C GLN A 81 -14.50 -6.24 -9.60
N PRO A 82 -14.21 -7.49 -10.01
CA PRO A 82 -12.88 -8.04 -9.84
C PRO A 82 -11.84 -7.14 -10.54
N PRO A 83 -10.71 -6.83 -9.87
CA PRO A 83 -9.71 -5.93 -10.41
C PRO A 83 -9.15 -6.48 -11.73
N GLU A 84 -9.02 -5.60 -12.72
CA GLU A 84 -8.40 -5.97 -13.99
C GLU A 84 -6.88 -5.96 -13.83
N GLU A 85 -6.22 -7.10 -14.01
CA GLU A 85 -4.76 -7.24 -13.84
C GLU A 85 -3.95 -6.17 -14.59
N ARG A 86 -4.39 -5.81 -15.81
CA ARG A 86 -3.77 -4.75 -16.62
C ARG A 86 -3.91 -3.36 -16.00
N ARG A 87 -5.09 -3.05 -15.45
CA ARG A 87 -5.35 -1.75 -14.81
C ARG A 87 -4.60 -1.66 -13.49
N LEU A 88 -4.64 -2.73 -12.69
CA LEU A 88 -3.92 -2.79 -11.43
C LEU A 88 -2.42 -2.62 -11.63
N ARG A 89 -1.83 -3.35 -12.59
CA ARG A 89 -0.40 -3.22 -12.93
C ARG A 89 -0.05 -1.79 -13.35
N ARG A 90 -0.94 -1.14 -14.12
CA ARG A 90 -0.76 0.25 -14.53
C ARG A 90 -0.82 1.21 -13.34
N ALA A 91 -1.80 1.05 -12.45
CA ALA A 91 -1.95 1.87 -11.25
C ALA A 91 -0.74 1.72 -10.32
N VAL A 92 -0.30 0.48 -10.07
CA VAL A 92 0.89 0.19 -9.26
C VAL A 92 2.16 0.77 -9.90
N ASN A 93 2.29 0.72 -11.23
CA ASN A 93 3.41 1.36 -11.92
C ASN A 93 3.34 2.89 -11.85
N GLY A 94 2.13 3.48 -11.87
CA GLY A 94 1.93 4.90 -11.62
C GLY A 94 2.42 5.31 -10.24
N LEU A 95 2.05 4.54 -9.21
CA LEU A 95 2.50 4.76 -7.84
C LEU A 95 4.03 4.63 -7.70
N LYS A 96 4.63 3.61 -8.31
CA LYS A 96 6.11 3.47 -8.35
C LYS A 96 6.76 4.67 -9.05
N GLY A 97 6.15 5.16 -10.14
CA GLY A 97 6.61 6.32 -10.88
C GLY A 97 6.57 7.62 -10.08
N ALA A 98 5.49 7.84 -9.30
CA ALA A 98 5.36 8.99 -8.41
C ALA A 98 6.41 8.98 -7.29
N LEU A 99 6.75 7.79 -6.77
CA LEU A 99 7.76 7.63 -5.72
C LEU A 99 9.20 7.60 -6.25
N ALA A 100 9.42 7.38 -7.55
CA ALA A 100 10.75 7.21 -8.12
C ALA A 100 11.67 8.44 -7.93
N PRO A 101 11.23 9.68 -8.13
CA PRO A 101 12.05 10.87 -7.88
C PRO A 101 12.47 11.01 -6.41
N VAL A 102 11.60 10.60 -5.49
CA VAL A 102 11.89 10.57 -4.04
C VAL A 102 12.93 9.50 -3.74
N ALA A 103 12.72 8.28 -4.26
CA ALA A 103 13.61 7.14 -4.06
C ALA A 103 15.02 7.32 -4.66
N THR A 104 15.16 8.23 -5.62
CA THR A 104 16.43 8.57 -6.26
C THR A 104 17.03 9.88 -5.74
N GLY A 105 16.34 10.57 -4.82
CA GLY A 105 16.82 11.81 -4.21
C GLY A 105 16.86 13.02 -5.17
N VAL A 106 16.29 12.89 -6.38
CA VAL A 106 16.20 14.00 -7.35
C VAL A 106 15.04 14.95 -7.07
N ALA A 107 14.06 14.54 -6.26
CA ALA A 107 13.05 15.45 -5.74
C ALA A 107 13.68 16.49 -4.79
N ALA A 108 13.41 17.76 -5.03
CA ALA A 108 14.02 18.86 -4.26
C ALA A 108 13.55 18.83 -2.80
N GLY A 109 14.48 18.85 -1.84
CA GLY A 109 14.16 18.86 -0.41
C GLY A 109 13.91 17.48 0.21
N THR A 110 14.14 16.40 -0.52
CA THR A 110 13.99 15.03 -0.02
C THR A 110 15.03 14.73 1.07
N ALA A 111 14.57 14.44 2.28
CA ALA A 111 15.44 13.94 3.34
C ALA A 111 15.92 12.51 3.01
N ILE A 112 17.11 12.12 3.50
CA ILE A 112 17.64 10.75 3.30
C ILE A 112 16.63 9.69 3.77
N GLY A 113 15.94 9.94 4.90
CA GLY A 113 14.89 9.04 5.39
C GLY A 113 13.70 8.91 4.45
N ALA A 114 13.34 9.95 3.71
CA ALA A 114 12.28 9.92 2.70
C ALA A 114 12.69 9.07 1.48
N GLN A 115 13.96 9.14 1.10
CA GLN A 115 14.52 8.33 0.02
C GLN A 115 14.48 6.83 0.36
N GLU A 116 14.98 6.46 1.54
CA GLU A 116 14.99 5.07 2.01
C GLU A 116 13.57 4.52 2.17
N TRP A 117 12.66 5.34 2.69
CA TRP A 117 11.23 5.03 2.75
C TRP A 117 10.65 4.75 1.36
N ALA A 118 10.86 5.64 0.38
CA ALA A 118 10.35 5.46 -0.97
C ALA A 118 10.93 4.21 -1.66
N GLN A 119 12.22 3.91 -1.46
CA GLN A 119 12.85 2.69 -1.98
C GLN A 119 12.22 1.43 -1.38
N SER A 120 11.97 1.41 -0.06
CA SER A 120 11.33 0.28 0.62
C SER A 120 9.90 0.05 0.12
N VAL A 121 9.13 1.12 -0.07
CA VAL A 121 7.77 1.07 -0.61
C VAL A 121 7.77 0.54 -2.05
N ILE A 122 8.64 1.06 -2.93
CA ILE A 122 8.76 0.58 -4.31
C ILE A 122 9.13 -0.92 -4.35
N GLY A 123 10.07 -1.35 -3.51
CA GLY A 123 10.46 -2.75 -3.39
C GLY A 123 9.31 -3.65 -2.94
N SER A 124 8.53 -3.20 -1.94
CA SER A 124 7.35 -3.92 -1.45
C SER A 124 6.27 -4.02 -2.53
N LEU A 125 6.00 -2.93 -3.27
CA LEU A 125 5.09 -2.93 -4.40
C LEU A 125 5.58 -3.80 -5.58
N ALA A 126 6.87 -4.07 -5.69
CA ALA A 126 7.42 -4.96 -6.72
C ALA A 126 7.31 -6.44 -6.34
N GLY A 127 7.27 -6.77 -5.05
CA GLY A 127 7.09 -8.14 -4.58
C GLY A 127 5.63 -8.62 -4.57
N LEU A 128 4.66 -7.70 -4.70
CA LEU A 128 3.22 -7.99 -4.59
C LEU A 128 2.48 -8.06 -5.93
N VAL A 129 3.13 -7.78 -7.07
CA VAL A 129 2.52 -7.77 -8.42
C VAL A 129 3.30 -8.57 -9.44
#